data_AF-A0A355DW60-F1
#
_entry.id   AF-A0A355DW60-F1
#
_cell.length_a   1.000
_cell.length_b   1.000
_cell.length_c   1.000
_cell.angle_alpha   90.00
_cell.angle_beta   90.00
_cell.angle_gamma   90.00
#
_symmetry.space_group_name_H-M   'P 1'
#
loop_
_entity.id
_entity.type
_entity.pdbx_description
1 polymer ?
#
loop_
_entity_poly.entity_id
_entity_poly.type
_entity_poly.pdbx_seq_one_letter_code
_entity_poly.pdbx_strand_id
1 'polypeptide(L)' 'MLVFEYKLKGKATQLEAIDESIRTGQFIRNSCPKYWLEKKAKTQNDLRKYCKELADNPFSERRDSI' A
#
# COMPACT_ATOMS: atom_id res chain seq x y z
N MET A 1 11.00 9.60 14.71
CA MET A 1 10.65 10.00 13.33
C MET A 1 10.63 11.52 13.29
N LEU A 2 11.51 12.13 12.50
CA LEU A 2 11.45 13.57 12.24
C LEU A 2 10.32 13.82 11.25
N VAL A 3 9.37 14.68 11.61
CA VAL A 3 8.22 15.02 10.77
C VAL A 3 8.43 16.46 10.28
N PHE A 4 8.66 16.61 8.98
CA PHE A 4 8.71 17.91 8.33
C PHE A 4 7.34 18.19 7.72
N GLU A 5 6.60 19.13 8.31
CA GLU A 5 5.30 19.53 7.82
C GLU A 5 5.44 20.65 6.80
N TYR A 6 5.20 20.33 5.54
CA TYR A 6 5.05 21.31 4.47
C TYR A 6 3.60 21.30 3.99
N LYS A 7 2.91 22.44 4.08
CA LYS A 7 1.53 22.57 3.60
C LYS A 7 1.55 22.69 2.08
N LEU A 8 1.28 21.57 1.40
CA LEU A 8 1.18 21.53 -0.04
C LEU A 8 -0.05 22.34 -0.51
N LYS A 9 0.17 23.33 -1.37
CA LYS A 9 -0.93 24.08 -2.02
C LYS A 9 -1.11 23.53 -3.43
N GLY A 10 -2.21 22.82 -3.66
CA GLY A 10 -2.54 22.21 -4.95
C GLY A 10 -4.03 22.36 -5.26
N LYS A 11 -4.42 22.02 -6.49
CA LYS A 11 -5.83 21.87 -6.85
C LYS A 11 -6.42 20.68 -6.09
N ALA A 12 -7.72 20.72 -5.80
CA ALA A 12 -8.41 19.63 -5.08
C ALA A 12 -8.15 18.25 -5.72
N THR A 13 -8.22 18.17 -7.05
CA THR A 13 -7.96 16.93 -7.81
C THR A 13 -6.53 16.40 -7.63
N GLN A 14 -5.54 17.27 -7.47
CA GLN A 14 -4.15 16.87 -7.24
C GLN A 14 -3.97 16.33 -5.82
N LEU A 15 -4.61 16.96 -4.84
CA LEU A 15 -4.57 16.52 -3.45
C LEU A 15 -5.27 15.16 -3.28
N GLU A 16 -6.42 14.97 -3.93
CA GLU A 16 -7.13 13.68 -3.95
C GLU A 16 -6.28 12.56 -4.56
N ALA A 17 -5.61 12.82 -5.69
CA ALA A 17 -4.72 11.85 -6.31
C ALA A 17 -3.51 11.49 -5.41
N ILE A 18 -2.99 12.48 -4.67
CA ILE A 18 -1.92 12.24 -3.69
C ILE A 18 -2.43 11.39 -2.54
N ASP A 19 -3.60 11.71 -1.97
CA ASP A 19 -4.19 10.94 -0.87
C ASP A 19 -4.48 9.50 -1.29
N GLU A 20 -4.99 9.28 -2.51
CA GLU A 20 -5.19 7.95 -3.07
C GLU A 20 -3.87 7.19 -3.23
N SER A 21 -2.82 7.87 -3.71
CA SER A 21 -1.48 7.29 -3.87
C SER A 21 -0.87 6.91 -2.51
N ILE A 22 -1.03 7.76 -1.49
CA ILE A 22 -0.57 7.50 -0.12
C ILE A 22 -1.29 6.28 0.45
N ARG A 23 -2.63 6.24 0.34
CA ARG A 23 -3.43 5.10 0.81
C ARG A 23 -3.03 3.79 0.12
N THR A 24 -2.78 3.84 -1.18
CA THR A 24 -2.33 2.69 -1.97
C THR A 24 -0.94 2.22 -1.53
N GLY A 25 0.01 3.14 -1.33
CA GLY A 25 1.34 2.80 -0.84
C GLY A 25 1.34 2.23 0.58
N GLN A 26 0.50 2.76 1.47
CA GLN A 26 0.31 2.23 2.82
C GLN A 26 -0.30 0.82 2.81
N PHE A 27 -1.30 0.60 1.96
CA PHE A 27 -1.92 -0.71 1.78
C PHE A 27 -0.89 -1.77 1.38
N ILE A 28 -0.13 -1.54 0.30
CA ILE A 28 0.90 -2.49 -0.17
C ILE A 28 1.95 -2.74 0.93
N ARG A 29 2.39 -1.67 1.62
CA ARG A 29 3.38 -1.76 2.70
C ARG A 29 2.87 -2.59 3.89
N ASN A 30 1.58 -2.56 4.19
CA ASN A 30 0.99 -3.31 5.30
C ASN A 30 0.67 -4.76 4.92
N SER A 31 0.25 -5.00 3.67
CA SER A 31 -0.06 -6.35 3.16
C SER A 31 1.18 -7.24 3.05
N CYS A 32 2.31 -6.75 2.50
CA CYS A 32 3.49 -7.57 2.27
C CYS A 32 4.10 -8.20 3.54
N PRO A 33 4.29 -7.46 4.66
CA PRO A 33 4.72 -8.04 5.93
C PRO A 33 3.71 -9.01 6.52
N LYS A 34 2.40 -8.73 6.42
CA LYS A 34 1.33 -9.65 6.86
C LYS A 34 1.43 -10.99 6.12
N TYR A 35 1.54 -10.93 4.80
CA TYR A 35 1.72 -12.10 3.94
C TYR A 35 2.98 -12.90 4.28
N TRP A 36 4.07 -12.21 4.63
CA TRP A 36 5.30 -12.85 5.06
C TRP A 36 5.17 -13.52 6.44
N LEU A 37 4.56 -12.84 7.40
CA LEU A 37 4.29 -13.36 8.76
C LEU A 37 3.41 -14.61 8.72
N GLU A 38 2.44 -14.66 7.80
CA GLU A 38 1.59 -15.83 7.56
C GLU A 38 2.32 -17.00 6.89
N LYS A 39 3.66 -16.94 6.75
CA LYS A 39 4.52 -17.93 6.07
C LYS A 39 4.14 -18.20 4.61
N LYS A 40 3.41 -17.29 3.95
CA LYS A 40 2.99 -17.42 2.56
C LYS A 40 4.10 -17.04 1.57
N ALA A 41 5.04 -16.18 1.98
CA ALA A 41 6.27 -15.88 1.23
C ALA A 41 7.48 -16.60 1.82
N LYS A 42 8.30 -17.24 0.97
CA LYS A 42 9.59 -17.84 1.36
C LYS A 42 10.79 -17.05 0.83
N THR A 43 10.60 -16.37 -0.30
CA THR A 43 11.66 -15.63 -1.00
C THR A 43 11.17 -14.24 -1.42
N GLN A 44 12.09 -13.31 -1.69
CA GLN A 44 11.78 -11.97 -2.21
C GLN A 44 10.92 -12.01 -3.50
N ASN A 45 11.10 -13.03 -4.35
CA ASN A 45 10.31 -13.20 -5.56
C ASN A 45 8.82 -13.45 -5.28
N ASP A 46 8.49 -14.08 -4.15
CA ASP A 46 7.10 -14.34 -3.77
C ASP A 46 6.41 -13.03 -3.39
N LEU A 47 7.10 -12.16 -2.66
CA LEU A 47 6.60 -10.81 -2.35
C LEU A 47 6.40 -9.97 -3.62
N ARG A 48 7.27 -10.10 -4.63
CA ARG A 48 7.10 -9.40 -5.91
C ARG A 48 5.88 -9.90 -6.69
N LYS A 49 5.65 -11.22 -6.71
CA LYS A 49 4.45 -11.83 -7.32
C LYS A 49 3.18 -11.38 -6.60
N TYR A 50 3.23 -11.39 -5.28
CA TYR A 50 2.14 -10.93 -4.44
C TYR A 50 1.80 -9.44 -4.67
N CYS A 51 2.79 -8.56 -4.83
CA CYS A 51 2.54 -7.17 -5.24
C CYS A 51 1.77 -7.07 -6.58
N LYS A 52 2.02 -7.98 -7.53
CA LYS A 52 1.27 -8.05 -8.78
C LYS A 52 -0.17 -8.53 -8.53
N GLU A 53 -0.35 -9.57 -7.72
CA GLU A 53 -1.68 -10.06 -7.36
C GLU A 53 -2.53 -9.00 -6.64
N LEU A 54 -1.91 -8.18 -5.77
CA LEU A 54 -2.54 -7.04 -5.13
C LEU A 54 -2.95 -5.94 -6.12
N ALA A 55 -2.14 -5.71 -7.15
CA ALA A 55 -2.46 -4.76 -8.21
C ALA A 55 -3.63 -5.25 -9.08
N ASP A 56 -3.66 -6.55 -9.39
CA ASP A 56 -4.73 -7.18 -10.16
C ASP A 56 -6.03 -7.29 -9.35
N ASN A 57 -5.94 -7.39 -8.01
CA ASN A 57 -7.09 -7.50 -7.10
C ASN A 57 -7.05 -6.50 -5.92
N PRO A 58 -7.27 -5.20 -6.15
CA PRO A 58 -7.12 -4.17 -5.11
C PRO A 58 -8.10 -4.26 -3.94
N PHE A 59 -9.21 -4.99 -4.10
CA PHE A 59 -10.33 -5.02 -3.16
C PHE A 59 -10.38 -6.26 -2.27
N SER A 60 -9.64 -7.33 -2.60
CA SER A 60 -9.72 -8.60 -1.84
C SER A 60 -9.17 -8.44 -0.43
N GLU A 61 -8.01 -7.80 -0.27
CA GLU A 61 -7.37 -7.67 1.05
C GLU A 61 -7.73 -6.38 1.81
N ARG A 62 -8.28 -5.37 1.12
CA ARG A 62 -8.79 -4.16 1.79
C ARG A 62 -9.94 -4.46 2.75
N ARG A 63 -10.68 -5.56 2.55
CA ARG A 63 -11.76 -5.97 3.47
C ARG A 63 -11.24 -6.53 4.79
N ASP A 64 -10.08 -7.19 4.79
CA ASP A 64 -9.54 -7.88 5.99
C ASP A 64 -8.78 -6.93 6.94
N SER A 65 -8.78 -5.63 6.63
CA SER A 65 -8.03 -4.59 7.34
C SER A 65 -8.92 -3.49 7.93
N ILE A 66 -10.25 -3.66 7.90
CA ILE A 66 -11.27 -2.83 8.57
C ILE A 66 -11.96 -3.63 9.66
#